data_AF-A0A1H9IB76-F1
#
_entry.id   AF-A0A1H9IB76-F1
#
_cell.length_a   1.000
_cell.length_b   1.000
_cell.length_c   1.000
_cell.angle_alpha   90.00
_cell.angle_beta   90.00
_cell.angle_gamma   90.00
#
_symmetry.space_group_name_H-M   'P 1'
#
loop_
_entity.id
_entity.type
_entity.pdbx_description
1 polymer ?
#
loop_
_entity_poly.entity_id
_entity_poly.type
_entity_poly.pdbx_seq_one_letter_code
_entity_poly.pdbx_strand_id
1 'polypeptide(L)' 'MTNVTALNAMRRGKRPSVPAGPPSVSELQRARATAARLVLRHGDGYMPLFERVDREIEALSQQDSKLARLRMLAAG' A
#
# COMPACT_ATOMS: atom_id res chain seq x y z
N MET A 1 33.59 -6.33 31.46
CA MET A 1 32.73 -5.13 31.47
C MET A 1 32.17 -4.95 30.07
N THR A 2 31.01 -5.55 29.82
CA THR A 2 30.42 -5.64 28.48
C THR A 2 29.71 -4.33 28.17
N ASN A 3 30.17 -3.64 27.12
CA ASN A 3 29.65 -2.34 26.71
C ASN A 3 28.21 -2.49 26.18
N VAL A 4 27.23 -2.35 27.09
CA VAL A 4 25.79 -2.52 26.84
C VAL A 4 25.26 -1.56 25.76
N THR A 5 26.01 -0.51 25.46
CA THR A 5 25.72 0.49 24.43
C THR A 5 25.73 -0.10 23.01
N ALA A 6 26.56 -1.11 22.73
CA ALA A 6 26.66 -1.72 21.41
C ALA A 6 25.48 -2.67 21.10
N LEU A 7 24.88 -3.29 22.12
CA LEU A 7 23.79 -4.25 21.94
C LEU A 7 22.45 -3.59 21.58
N ASN A 8 22.28 -2.30 21.93
CA ASN A 8 21.04 -1.56 21.69
C ASN A 8 20.95 -0.93 20.29
N ALA A 9 22.06 -0.87 19.54
CA ALA A 9 22.09 -0.34 18.18
C ALA A 9 21.53 -1.33 17.14
N MET A 10 21.54 -2.64 17.42
CA MET A 10 21.07 -3.68 16.49
C MET A 10 19.55 -3.91 16.52
N ARG A 11 18.81 -3.38 17.52
CA ARG A 11 17.34 -3.50 17.60
C ARG A 11 16.57 -2.41 16.86
N ARG A 12 17.25 -1.44 16.26
CA ARG A 12 16.64 -0.40 15.43
C ARG A 12 16.94 -0.66 13.95
N GLY A 13 16.62 -1.86 13.48
CA GLY A 13 16.21 -1.98 12.09
C GLY A 13 15.10 -0.95 11.89
N LYS A 14 15.33 0.04 11.02
CA LYS A 14 14.37 1.07 10.64
C LYS A 14 13.08 0.34 10.28
N ARG A 15 12.14 0.22 11.24
CA ARG A 15 10.81 -0.31 10.97
C ARG A 15 10.32 0.51 9.78
N PRO A 16 9.86 -0.09 8.68
CA PRO A 16 9.19 0.69 7.65
C PRO A 16 8.14 1.49 8.39
N SER A 17 8.28 2.82 8.35
CA SER A 17 7.33 3.73 8.96
C SER A 17 6.01 3.41 8.30
N VAL A 18 5.15 2.64 8.96
CA VAL A 18 3.79 2.42 8.49
C VAL A 18 3.20 3.82 8.42
N PRO A 19 2.91 4.36 7.22
CA PRO A 19 2.31 5.68 7.14
C PRO A 19 1.01 5.62 7.95
N ALA A 20 0.82 6.58 8.86
CA ALA A 20 -0.30 6.60 9.79
C ALA A 20 -1.66 6.89 9.11
N GLY A 21 -1.73 6.81 7.79
CA GLY A 21 -2.89 7.12 6.97
C GLY A 21 -3.17 6.05 5.91
N PRO A 22 -4.30 6.16 5.19
CA PRO A 22 -4.63 5.24 4.12
C PRO A 22 -3.51 5.24 3.06
N PRO A 23 -3.20 4.08 2.45
CA PRO A 23 -2.16 3.99 1.44
C PRO A 23 -2.52 4.86 0.24
N SER A 24 -1.53 5.55 -0.32
CA SER A 24 -1.69 6.29 -1.56
C SER A 24 -1.95 5.33 -2.73
N VAL A 25 -2.57 5.83 -3.80
CA VAL A 25 -2.78 5.06 -5.05
C VAL A 25 -1.45 4.49 -5.57
N SER A 26 -0.36 5.26 -5.47
CA SER A 26 0.98 4.82 -5.90
C SER A 26 1.53 3.64 -5.08
N GLU A 27 1.21 3.59 -3.77
CA GLU A 27 1.60 2.48 -2.90
C GLU A 27 0.76 1.25 -3.20
N LEU A 28 -0.53 1.42 -3.45
CA LEU A 28 -1.41 0.33 -3.86
C LEU A 28 -1.02 -0.25 -5.23
N GLN A 29 -0.64 0.59 -6.21
CA GLN A 29 -0.13 0.12 -7.50
C GLN A 29 1.14 -0.74 -7.35
N ARG A 30 2.06 -0.32 -6.47
CA ARG A 30 3.27 -1.10 -6.14
C ARG A 30 2.92 -2.42 -5.43
N ALA A 31 1.95 -2.39 -4.52
CA ALA A 31 1.43 -3.58 -3.86
C ALA A 31 0.78 -4.54 -4.87
N ARG A 32 0.00 -4.04 -5.83
CA ARG A 32 -0.65 -4.83 -6.89
C ARG A 32 0.39 -5.53 -7.76
N ALA A 33 1.42 -4.81 -8.19
CA ALA A 33 2.52 -5.39 -8.96
C ALA A 33 3.26 -6.49 -8.18
N THR A 34 3.38 -6.34 -6.86
CA THR A 34 3.98 -7.35 -5.98
C THR A 34 3.07 -8.57 -5.85
N ALA A 35 1.78 -8.37 -5.62
CA ALA A 35 0.79 -9.44 -5.51
C ALA A 35 0.68 -10.23 -6.83
N ALA A 36 0.66 -9.56 -7.98
CA ALA A 36 0.67 -10.22 -9.29
C ALA A 36 1.92 -11.11 -9.47
N ARG A 37 3.08 -10.62 -9.03
CA ARG A 37 4.32 -11.39 -9.08
C ARG A 37 4.27 -12.64 -8.19
N LEU A 38 3.61 -12.55 -7.03
CA LEU A 38 3.40 -13.69 -6.14
C LEU A 38 2.46 -14.71 -6.78
N VAL A 39 1.35 -14.28 -7.38
CA VAL A 39 0.44 -15.16 -8.12
C VAL A 39 1.16 -15.88 -9.25
N LEU A 40 1.90 -15.14 -10.09
CA LEU A 40 2.62 -15.73 -11.23
C LEU A 40 3.73 -16.70 -10.79
N ARG A 41 4.34 -16.48 -9.62
CA ARG A 41 5.47 -17.29 -9.15
C ARG A 41 5.06 -18.47 -8.28
N HIS A 42 3.98 -18.33 -7.52
CA HIS A 42 3.60 -19.28 -6.47
C HIS A 42 2.16 -19.81 -6.62
N GLY A 43 1.44 -19.35 -7.64
CA GLY A 43 0.09 -19.82 -7.98
C GLY A 43 -1.04 -19.11 -7.23
N ASP A 44 -2.24 -19.67 -7.39
CA ASP A 44 -3.51 -19.04 -7.05
C ASP A 44 -3.73 -18.80 -5.55
N GLY A 45 -2.90 -19.39 -4.67
CA GLY A 45 -2.94 -19.11 -3.23
C GLY A 45 -2.74 -17.63 -2.89
N TYR A 46 -2.10 -16.86 -3.78
CA TYR A 46 -1.93 -15.41 -3.64
C TYR A 46 -2.99 -14.57 -4.36
N MET A 47 -3.91 -15.20 -5.10
CA MET A 47 -4.96 -14.51 -5.84
C MET A 47 -5.83 -13.62 -4.93
N PRO A 48 -6.25 -14.05 -3.72
CA PRO A 48 -7.04 -13.20 -2.84
C PRO A 48 -6.32 -11.90 -2.44
N LEU A 49 -4.99 -11.93 -2.34
CA LEU A 49 -4.20 -10.73 -2.05
C LEU A 49 -4.22 -9.77 -3.24
N PHE A 50 -4.05 -10.29 -4.46
CA PHE A 50 -4.13 -9.48 -5.66
C PHE A 50 -5.50 -8.82 -5.82
N GLU A 51 -6.58 -9.60 -5.71
CA GLU A 51 -7.95 -9.09 -5.84
C GLU A 51 -8.27 -8.02 -4.82
N ARG A 52 -7.80 -8.19 -3.57
CA ARG A 52 -8.01 -7.19 -2.53
C ARG A 52 -7.38 -5.85 -2.91
N VAL A 53 -6.10 -5.86 -3.33
CA VAL A 53 -5.39 -4.63 -3.70
C VAL A 53 -6.04 -4.01 -4.95
N ASP A 54 -6.51 -4.82 -5.89
CA ASP A 54 -7.17 -4.32 -7.08
C ASP A 54 -8.48 -3.59 -6.75
N ARG A 55 -9.32 -4.16 -5.89
CA ARG A 55 -10.55 -3.52 -5.40
C ARG A 55 -10.28 -2.20 -4.65
N GLU A 56 -9.22 -2.14 -3.85
CA GLU A 56 -8.84 -0.91 -3.14
C GLU A 56 -8.44 0.21 -4.13
N ILE A 57 -7.74 -0.12 -5.22
CA ILE A 57 -7.39 0.84 -6.28
C ILE A 57 -8.65 1.33 -7.00
N GLU A 58 -9.55 0.43 -7.37
CA GLU A 58 -10.81 0.79 -8.04
C GLU A 58 -11.67 1.71 -7.17
N ALA A 59 -11.77 1.41 -5.87
CA ALA A 59 -12.53 2.22 -4.91
C ALA A 59 -12.00 3.66 -4.85
N LEU A 60 -10.67 3.84 -4.79
CA LEU A 60 -10.05 5.16 -4.78
C LEU A 60 -10.25 5.89 -6.12
N SER A 61 -10.07 5.20 -7.24
CA SER A 61 -10.28 5.79 -8.57
C SER A 61 -11.72 6.29 -8.78
N GLN A 62 -12.70 5.54 -8.27
CA GLN A 62 -14.10 5.96 -8.30
C GLN A 62 -14.38 7.16 -7.38
N GLN A 63 -13.74 7.25 -6.22
CA GLN A 63 -13.85 8.40 -5.32
C GLN A 63 -13.30 9.68 -5.96
N ASP A 64 -12.11 9.60 -6.55
CA ASP A 64 -11.48 10.74 -7.24
C ASP A 64 -12.35 11.25 -8.40
N SER A 65 -12.89 10.32 -9.19
CA SER A 65 -13.79 10.65 -10.31
C SER A 65 -15.08 11.32 -9.84
N LYS A 66 -15.67 10.87 -8.72
CA LYS A 66 -16.85 11.49 -8.12
C LYS A 66 -16.55 12.90 -7.60
N LEU A 67 -15.43 13.09 -6.91
CA LEU A 67 -15.01 14.40 -6.41
C LEU A 67 -14.72 15.38 -7.56
N ALA A 68 -14.06 14.92 -8.63
CA ALA A 68 -13.83 15.73 -9.82
C ALA A 68 -15.15 16.21 -10.45
N ARG A 69 -16.13 15.30 -10.59
CA ARG A 69 -17.47 15.65 -11.11
C ARG A 69 -18.20 16.65 -10.20
N LEU A 70 -18.14 16.47 -8.88
CA LEU A 70 -18.73 17.42 -7.93
C LEU A 70 -18.09 18.81 -8.03
N ARG A 71 -16.76 18.88 -8.16
CA ARG A 71 -16.05 20.16 -8.34
C ARG A 71 -16.46 20.87 -9.63
N MET A 72 -16.63 20.14 -10.73
CA MET A 72 -17.13 20.72 -11.98
C MET A 72 -18.54 21.30 -11.83
N LEU A 73 -19.43 20.57 -11.14
CA LEU A 73 -20.81 21.03 -10.93
C LEU A 73 -20.91 22.23 -9.98
N ALA A 74 -20.05 22.30 -8.96
CA ALA A 74 -20.02 23.42 -8.01
C ALA A 74 -19.33 24.69 -8.54
N ALA A 75 -18.57 24.58 -9.64
CA ALA A 75 -17.88 25.71 -10.27
C ALA A 75 -18.68 26.35 -11.43
N GLY A 76 -19.85 25.81 -11.77
CA GLY A 76 -20.82 26.39 -12.71
C GLY A 76 -21.96 27.08 -11.99
#